data_AF-A0A940FI38-F1
#
_entry.id   AF-A0A940FI38-F1
#
_cell.length_a   1.000
_cell.length_b   1.000
_cell.length_c   1.000
_cell.angle_alpha   90.00
_cell.angle_beta   90.00
_cell.angle_gamma   90.00
#
_symmetry.space_group_name_H-M   'P 1'
#
loop_
_entity.id
_entity.type
_entity.pdbx_description
1 polymer ?
#
loop_
_entity_poly.entity_id
_entity_poly.type
_entity_poly.pdbx_seq_one_letter_code
_entity_poly.pdbx_strand_id
1 'polypeptide(L)'
;MLKLLRTALFASLTALGTYVAVPLPYVVFGEVHLPNAMTAWSFGALSTGLYTTSAQAMALGAAGTFLSPVGAFVAQAAYLILGLAGVPVFADGGGLTYLQSPSFPFLITFPFAAWLIARLAPHGGSVRRWKALMAGQLLVLGVGTLFEILGAGHLGVPAAWGAHAWPASQTLLGMMLAMVPFALLGGIGDFFTALFTPSQPATPPVRESLPAPAPVPERIPSMPIPPQRQLPGPPERIKLGEAPQRQKAIEGPPPRVSLPKQPPEA
;
A
#
# COMPACT_ATOMS: atom_id res chain seq x y z
N MET A 1 23.50 19.42 1.79
CA MET A 1 23.66 19.18 3.25
C MET A 1 22.41 18.60 3.91
N LEU A 2 21.25 19.28 3.86
CA LEU A 2 20.03 18.85 4.56
C LEU A 2 19.52 17.43 4.18
N LYS A 3 19.65 17.03 2.91
CA LYS A 3 19.24 15.67 2.45
C LYS A 3 20.07 14.56 3.11
N LEU A 4 21.39 14.72 3.17
CA LEU A 4 22.28 13.76 3.85
C LEU A 4 22.01 13.71 5.36
N LEU A 5 21.80 14.86 6.00
CA LEU A 5 21.53 14.92 7.43
C LEU A 5 20.27 14.12 7.79
N ARG A 6 19.20 14.26 7.01
CA ARG A 6 17.97 13.48 7.21
C ARG A 6 18.23 11.98 7.02
N THR A 7 18.96 11.59 5.99
CA THR A 7 19.34 10.18 5.76
C THR A 7 20.12 9.60 6.93
N ALA A 8 21.12 10.33 7.45
CA ALA A 8 21.92 9.89 8.60
C ALA A 8 21.09 9.79 9.89
N LEU A 9 20.15 10.73 10.10
CA LEU A 9 19.21 10.68 11.22
C LEU A 9 18.37 9.40 11.20
N PHE A 10 17.80 9.04 10.05
CA PHE A 10 16.98 7.83 9.94
C PHE A 10 17.81 6.54 10.07
N ALA A 11 19.04 6.50 9.55
CA ALA A 11 19.95 5.38 9.78
C ALA A 11 20.25 5.21 11.28
N SER A 12 20.51 6.32 11.97
CA SER A 12 20.73 6.33 13.43
C SER A 12 19.47 5.93 14.20
N LEU A 13 18.29 6.35 13.74
CA LEU A 13 17.01 5.96 14.33
C LEU A 13 16.77 4.46 14.19
N THR A 14 17.15 3.84 13.06
CA THR A 14 17.09 2.38 12.91
C THR A 14 18.03 1.68 13.88
N ALA A 15 19.28 2.15 14.00
CA ALA A 15 20.25 1.59 14.95
C ALA A 15 19.78 1.68 16.41
N LEU A 16 19.31 2.86 16.84
CA LEU A 16 18.78 3.04 18.19
C LEU A 16 17.48 2.25 18.40
N GLY A 17 16.64 2.17 17.35
CA GLY A 17 15.37 1.45 17.37
C GLY A 17 15.53 -0.04 17.67
N THR A 18 16.68 -0.64 17.35
CA THR A 18 17.00 -2.03 17.72
C THR A 18 17.00 -2.25 19.24
N TYR A 19 17.37 -1.25 20.04
CA TYR A 19 17.44 -1.34 21.50
C TYR A 19 16.18 -0.85 22.22
N VAL A 20 15.26 -0.21 21.50
CA VAL A 20 14.00 0.28 22.06
C VAL A 20 12.95 -0.81 21.96
N ALA A 21 12.65 -1.43 23.09
CA ALA A 21 11.58 -2.41 23.23
C ALA A 21 10.21 -1.74 23.19
N VAL A 22 9.34 -2.23 22.32
CA VAL A 22 7.94 -1.80 22.17
C VAL A 22 7.05 -3.02 22.40
N PRO A 23 6.20 -3.00 23.44
CA PRO A 23 5.21 -4.05 23.64
C PRO A 23 4.09 -3.88 22.62
N LEU A 24 3.87 -4.89 21.80
CA LEU A 24 2.81 -4.90 20.80
C LEU A 24 1.84 -6.04 21.06
N PRO A 25 0.54 -5.83 20.80
CA PRO A 25 -0.43 -6.90 20.89
C PRO A 25 -0.20 -7.93 19.78
N TYR A 26 -0.39 -9.20 20.13
CA TYR A 26 -0.46 -10.30 19.18
C TYR A 26 -1.75 -11.09 19.34
N VAL A 27 -2.14 -11.75 18.26
CA VAL A 27 -3.21 -12.75 18.24
C VAL A 27 -2.70 -13.93 17.43
N VAL A 28 -2.77 -15.12 18.01
CA VAL A 28 -2.29 -16.38 17.42
C VAL A 28 -3.36 -17.45 17.60
N PHE A 29 -3.43 -18.36 16.63
CA PHE A 29 -4.25 -19.55 16.72
C PHE A 29 -3.34 -20.77 17.00
N GLY A 30 -3.63 -21.54 18.05
CA GLY A 30 -2.84 -22.65 18.58
C GLY A 30 -2.10 -22.34 19.88
N GLU A 31 -1.63 -23.38 20.60
CA GLU A 31 -0.71 -23.20 21.73
C GLU A 31 0.67 -22.79 21.21
N VAL A 32 0.86 -21.49 21.05
CA VAL A 32 2.10 -20.91 20.57
C VAL A 32 2.67 -20.04 21.68
N HIS A 33 3.75 -20.51 22.28
CA HIS A 33 4.56 -19.72 23.19
C HIS A 33 5.53 -18.86 22.37
N LEU A 34 5.25 -17.56 22.27
CA LEU A 34 6.19 -16.60 21.71
C LEU A 34 7.38 -16.46 22.68
N PRO A 35 8.64 -16.60 22.22
CA PRO A 35 9.83 -16.52 23.09
C PRO A 35 9.92 -15.24 23.94
N ASN A 36 9.28 -14.16 23.49
CA ASN A 36 9.29 -12.83 24.11
C ASN A 36 7.88 -12.32 24.49
N ALA A 37 6.91 -13.20 24.70
CA ALA A 37 5.60 -12.80 25.22
C ALA A 37 5.71 -12.39 26.70
N MET A 38 5.28 -11.16 26.99
CA MET A 38 5.21 -10.62 28.35
C MET A 38 3.94 -11.08 29.06
N THR A 39 2.84 -11.13 28.31
CA THR A 39 1.54 -11.60 28.77
C THR A 39 0.93 -12.47 27.69
N ALA A 40 0.29 -13.56 28.08
CA ALA A 40 -0.41 -14.47 27.19
C ALA A 40 -1.71 -14.93 27.87
N TRP A 41 -2.81 -14.82 27.15
CA TRP A 41 -4.13 -15.34 27.52
C TRP A 41 -4.58 -16.30 26.43
N SER A 42 -5.05 -17.47 26.82
CA SER A 42 -5.53 -18.50 25.90
C SER A 42 -7.02 -18.75 26.11
N PHE A 43 -7.78 -18.64 25.02
CA PHE A 43 -9.21 -18.91 24.92
C PHE A 43 -9.41 -20.08 23.95
N GLY A 44 -9.22 -21.31 24.44
CA GLY A 44 -9.21 -22.50 23.58
C GLY A 44 -8.04 -22.45 22.59
N ALA A 45 -8.34 -22.50 21.29
CA ALA A 45 -7.34 -22.41 20.23
C ALA A 45 -6.86 -20.97 19.94
N LEU A 46 -7.37 -19.95 20.62
CA LEU A 46 -6.94 -18.55 20.42
C LEU A 46 -6.01 -18.12 21.55
N SER A 47 -4.76 -17.76 21.25
CA SER A 47 -3.84 -17.11 22.19
C SER A 47 -3.65 -15.64 21.83
N THR A 48 -3.73 -14.76 22.81
CA THR A 48 -3.58 -13.31 22.65
C THR A 48 -2.71 -12.77 23.77
N GLY A 49 -1.97 -11.70 23.51
CA GLY A 49 -1.04 -11.20 24.50
C GLY A 49 -0.23 -10.02 24.02
N LEU A 50 0.78 -9.66 24.81
CA LEU A 50 1.77 -8.66 24.45
C LEU A 50 3.10 -9.36 24.19
N TYR A 51 3.68 -9.11 23.03
CA TYR A 51 5.05 -9.52 22.73
C TYR A 51 5.92 -8.28 22.60
N THR A 52 7.16 -8.41 23.07
CA THR A 52 8.12 -7.32 22.93
C THR A 52 8.83 -7.45 21.59
N THR A 53 8.75 -6.39 20.78
CA THR A 53 9.57 -6.23 19.57
C THR A 53 10.41 -4.96 19.66
N SER A 54 11.40 -4.82 18.78
CA SER A 54 12.18 -3.58 18.70
C SER A 54 11.45 -2.51 17.87
N ALA A 55 11.71 -1.23 18.16
CA ALA A 55 11.23 -0.10 17.35
C ALA A 55 11.90 -0.02 15.96
N GLN A 56 12.77 -0.96 15.63
CA GLN A 56 13.54 -0.99 14.39
C GLN A 56 12.66 -1.04 13.12
N ALA A 57 11.56 -1.81 13.17
CA ALA A 57 10.59 -1.86 12.07
C ALA A 57 9.86 -0.51 11.89
N MET A 58 9.60 0.21 12.98
CA MET A 58 9.00 1.54 12.95
C MET A 58 9.95 2.54 12.28
N ALA A 59 11.24 2.48 12.62
CA ALA A 59 12.26 3.30 11.99
C ALA A 59 12.42 2.99 10.49
N LEU A 60 12.33 1.73 10.09
CA LEU A 60 12.29 1.31 8.68
C LEU A 60 11.11 1.91 7.93
N GLY A 61 9.90 1.77 8.49
CA GLY A 61 8.68 2.35 7.93
C GLY A 61 8.78 3.87 7.80
N ALA A 62 9.27 4.54 8.85
CA ALA A 62 9.48 5.98 8.87
C ALA A 62 10.51 6.44 7.82
N ALA A 63 11.63 5.72 7.67
CA ALA A 63 12.61 5.99 6.62
C ALA A 63 11.99 5.87 5.23
N GLY A 64 11.16 4.85 5.01
CA GLY A 64 10.41 4.66 3.77
C GLY A 64 9.36 5.77 3.52
N THR A 65 8.70 6.30 4.55
CA THR A 65 7.67 7.33 4.35
C THR A 65 8.21 8.75 4.23
N PHE A 66 9.32 9.06 4.91
CA PHE A 66 9.81 10.44 5.04
C PHE A 66 11.04 10.76 4.18
N LEU A 67 11.75 9.76 3.66
CA LEU A 67 12.88 9.96 2.76
C LEU A 67 12.47 9.72 1.29
N SER A 68 13.31 10.23 0.37
CA SER A 68 13.20 9.83 -1.04
C SER A 68 13.57 8.36 -1.20
N PRO A 69 13.15 7.66 -2.28
CA PRO A 69 13.48 6.25 -2.49
C PRO A 69 14.98 5.94 -2.38
N VAL A 70 15.83 6.79 -2.95
CA VAL A 70 17.29 6.66 -2.85
C VAL A 70 17.76 6.95 -1.43
N GLY A 71 17.22 7.96 -0.76
CA GLY A 71 17.59 8.30 0.61
C GLY A 71 17.21 7.21 1.61
N ALA A 72 16.04 6.59 1.44
CA ALA A 72 15.54 5.49 2.26
C ALA A 72 16.42 4.24 2.10
N PHE A 73 16.78 3.89 0.85
CA PHE A 73 17.72 2.82 0.56
C PHE A 73 19.07 3.07 1.22
N VAL A 74 19.66 4.25 1.01
CA VAL A 74 20.98 4.61 1.54
C VAL A 74 20.99 4.61 3.07
N ALA A 75 19.91 5.08 3.72
CA ALA A 75 19.81 5.06 5.19
C ALA A 75 19.90 3.62 5.74
N GLN A 76 19.12 2.71 5.19
CA GLN A 76 19.11 1.31 5.64
C GLN A 76 20.37 0.55 5.23
N ALA A 77 20.93 0.85 4.05
CA ALA A 77 22.20 0.28 3.62
C ALA A 77 23.34 0.74 4.54
N ALA A 78 23.36 2.01 4.95
CA ALA A 78 24.33 2.52 5.91
C ALA A 78 24.19 1.83 7.28
N TYR A 79 22.96 1.65 7.78
CA TYR A 79 22.70 0.86 8.99
C TYR A 79 23.27 -0.57 8.90
N LEU A 80 23.00 -1.26 7.79
CA LEU A 80 23.47 -2.62 7.55
C LEU A 80 25.01 -2.69 7.46
N ILE A 81 25.62 -1.78 6.70
CA ILE A 81 27.09 -1.71 6.54
C ILE A 81 27.77 -1.42 7.88
N LEU A 82 27.23 -0.49 8.67
CA LEU A 82 27.78 -0.18 10.00
C LEU A 82 27.75 -1.41 10.92
N GLY A 83 26.62 -2.13 10.94
CA GLY A 83 26.52 -3.35 11.74
C GLY A 83 27.46 -4.44 11.27
N LEU A 84 27.57 -4.68 9.95
CA LEU A 84 28.52 -5.66 9.40
C LEU A 84 30.00 -5.24 9.58
N ALA A 85 30.29 -3.95 9.65
CA ALA A 85 31.61 -3.42 9.96
C ALA A 85 32.03 -3.63 11.44
N GLY A 86 31.14 -4.17 12.27
CA GLY A 86 31.43 -4.51 13.67
C GLY A 86 30.88 -3.53 14.69
N VAL A 87 30.17 -2.48 14.26
CA VAL A 87 29.48 -1.60 15.21
C VAL A 87 28.30 -2.36 15.81
N PRO A 88 28.12 -2.40 17.15
CA PRO A 88 27.02 -3.10 17.78
C PRO A 88 25.73 -2.30 17.60
N VAL A 89 25.10 -2.46 16.43
CA VAL A 89 23.80 -1.85 16.08
C VAL A 89 22.74 -2.90 15.76
N PHE A 90 23.11 -4.18 15.76
CA PHE A 90 22.18 -5.30 15.65
C PHE A 90 21.84 -5.84 17.04
N ALA A 91 20.73 -6.59 17.13
CA ALA A 91 20.21 -7.08 18.40
C ALA A 91 21.25 -7.91 19.19
N ASP A 92 22.01 -8.74 18.49
CA ASP A 92 23.06 -9.60 19.05
C ASP A 92 24.47 -9.04 18.83
N GLY A 93 24.60 -7.73 18.61
CA GLY A 93 25.89 -7.05 18.41
C GLY A 93 26.12 -6.61 16.98
N GLY A 94 27.21 -7.08 16.35
CA GLY A 94 27.63 -6.67 15.01
C GLY A 94 28.76 -7.55 14.48
N GLY A 95 29.18 -7.28 13.25
CA GLY A 95 30.28 -7.96 12.56
C GLY A 95 29.81 -8.98 11.53
N LEU A 96 30.78 -9.56 10.80
CA LEU A 96 30.52 -10.54 9.74
C LEU A 96 29.99 -11.88 10.26
N THR A 97 30.22 -12.21 11.53
CA THR A 97 29.60 -13.39 12.17
C THR A 97 28.08 -13.30 12.18
N TYR A 98 27.52 -12.08 12.12
CA TYR A 98 26.08 -11.85 12.04
C TYR A 98 25.46 -12.40 10.76
N LEU A 99 26.24 -12.68 9.69
CA LEU A 99 25.75 -13.37 8.49
C LEU A 99 25.15 -14.75 8.78
N GLN A 100 25.57 -15.37 9.88
CA GLN A 100 25.07 -16.65 10.36
C GLN A 100 23.91 -16.50 11.37
N SER A 101 23.46 -15.28 11.64
CA SER A 101 22.28 -15.07 12.50
C SER A 101 21.01 -15.41 11.73
N PRO A 102 20.03 -16.08 12.36
CA PRO A 102 18.71 -16.29 11.76
C PRO A 102 17.99 -14.97 11.46
N SER A 103 18.36 -13.87 12.11
CA SER A 103 17.76 -12.55 11.88
C SER A 103 18.37 -11.78 10.69
N PHE A 104 19.55 -12.17 10.20
CA PHE A 104 20.25 -11.45 9.13
C PHE A 104 19.46 -11.34 7.81
N PRO A 105 18.75 -12.39 7.33
CA PRO A 105 17.93 -12.31 6.12
C PRO A 105 16.86 -11.22 6.15
N PHE A 106 16.35 -10.89 7.34
CA PHE A 106 15.42 -9.77 7.50
C PHE A 106 16.18 -8.44 7.31
N LEU A 107 17.36 -8.27 7.91
CA LEU A 107 18.16 -7.03 7.82
C LEU A 107 18.64 -6.73 6.41
N ILE A 108 19.13 -7.73 5.66
CA ILE A 108 19.59 -7.54 4.27
C ILE A 108 18.45 -7.06 3.35
N THR A 109 17.20 -7.32 3.74
CA THR A 109 16.00 -6.91 2.99
C THR A 109 15.61 -5.45 3.27
N PHE A 110 16.07 -4.85 4.37
CA PHE A 110 15.64 -3.50 4.79
C PHE A 110 15.90 -2.39 3.75
N PRO A 111 17.06 -2.33 3.08
CA PRO A 111 17.28 -1.32 2.03
C PRO A 111 16.24 -1.38 0.92
N PHE A 112 15.88 -2.59 0.49
CA PHE A 112 14.90 -2.82 -0.56
C PHE A 112 13.47 -2.52 -0.09
N ALA A 113 13.13 -2.88 1.15
CA ALA A 113 11.84 -2.58 1.75
C ALA A 113 11.64 -1.07 1.93
N ALA A 114 12.63 -0.35 2.45
CA ALA A 114 12.57 1.10 2.61
C ALA A 114 12.41 1.81 1.26
N TRP A 115 13.16 1.37 0.25
CA TRP A 115 13.04 1.86 -1.11
C TRP A 115 11.64 1.62 -1.69
N LEU A 116 11.09 0.41 -1.50
CA LEU A 116 9.76 0.05 -1.97
C LEU A 116 8.67 0.92 -1.31
N ILE A 117 8.72 1.08 0.01
CA ILE A 117 7.79 1.93 0.76
C ILE A 117 7.83 3.37 0.22
N ALA A 118 9.04 3.93 0.07
CA ALA A 118 9.25 5.28 -0.46
C ALA A 118 8.78 5.43 -1.90
N ARG A 119 8.87 4.37 -2.71
CA ARG A 119 8.41 4.37 -4.10
C ARG A 119 6.89 4.26 -4.22
N LEU A 120 6.25 3.51 -3.34
CA LEU A 120 4.81 3.27 -3.35
C LEU A 120 4.00 4.39 -2.67
N ALA A 121 4.62 5.18 -1.80
CA ALA A 121 3.96 6.27 -1.08
C ALA A 121 4.44 7.72 -1.36
N PRO A 122 4.91 8.12 -2.57
CA PRO A 122 5.26 9.51 -2.83
C PRO A 122 4.00 10.39 -2.81
N HIS A 123 3.81 11.21 -1.77
CA HIS A 123 2.74 12.23 -1.67
C HIS A 123 1.30 11.66 -1.77
N GLY A 124 1.04 10.49 -1.20
CA GLY A 124 -0.30 9.88 -1.17
C GLY A 124 -0.98 9.97 0.19
N GLY A 125 -2.31 10.01 0.21
CA GLY A 125 -3.10 9.98 1.45
C GLY A 125 -2.91 8.71 2.29
N SER A 126 -3.44 8.71 3.51
CA SER A 126 -3.15 7.71 4.56
C SER A 126 -3.30 6.26 4.11
N VAL A 127 -4.31 5.95 3.29
CA VAL A 127 -4.55 4.58 2.77
C VAL A 127 -3.41 4.09 1.88
N ARG A 128 -2.88 4.97 1.02
CA ARG A 128 -1.76 4.62 0.12
C ARG A 128 -0.48 4.40 0.92
N ARG A 129 -0.22 5.25 1.91
CA ARG A 129 0.90 5.06 2.85
C ARG A 129 0.77 3.76 3.63
N TRP A 130 -0.43 3.43 4.11
CA TRP A 130 -0.68 2.15 4.78
C TRP A 130 -0.35 0.96 3.86
N LYS A 131 -0.89 0.93 2.64
CA LYS A 131 -0.58 -0.13 1.65
C LYS A 131 0.92 -0.25 1.35
N ALA A 132 1.63 0.87 1.24
CA ALA A 132 3.07 0.87 1.01
C ALA A 132 3.85 0.27 2.19
N LEU A 133 3.50 0.65 3.42
CA LEU A 133 4.07 0.07 4.64
C LEU A 133 3.81 -1.44 4.72
N MET A 134 2.60 -1.89 4.38
CA MET A 134 2.27 -3.31 4.31
C MET A 134 3.13 -4.04 3.26
N ALA A 135 3.30 -3.44 2.07
CA ALA A 135 4.12 -4.03 1.00
C ALA A 135 5.60 -4.17 1.42
N GLY A 136 6.16 -3.14 2.08
CA GLY A 136 7.51 -3.22 2.63
C GLY A 136 7.65 -4.29 3.70
N GLN A 137 6.67 -4.39 4.62
CA GLN A 137 6.68 -5.41 5.67
C GLN A 137 6.55 -6.82 5.11
N LEU A 138 5.68 -7.02 4.13
CA LEU A 138 5.53 -8.29 3.42
C LEU A 138 6.81 -8.69 2.69
N LEU A 139 7.55 -7.72 2.13
CA LEU A 139 8.84 -8.00 1.51
C LEU A 139 9.87 -8.49 2.54
N VAL A 140 10.00 -7.78 3.67
CA VAL A 140 10.92 -8.18 4.76
C VAL A 140 10.59 -9.57 5.28
N LEU A 141 9.31 -9.83 5.57
CA LEU A 141 8.88 -11.11 6.11
C LEU A 141 8.98 -12.21 5.06
N GLY A 142 8.58 -11.96 3.82
CA GLY A 142 8.64 -12.93 2.73
C GLY A 142 10.06 -13.40 2.45
N VAL A 143 11.01 -12.47 2.33
CA VAL A 143 12.41 -12.82 2.08
C VAL A 143 13.05 -13.50 3.29
N GLY A 144 12.81 -12.98 4.50
CA GLY A 144 13.36 -13.58 5.72
C GLY A 144 12.86 -15.01 5.93
N THR A 145 11.56 -15.23 5.83
CA THR A 145 10.93 -16.55 5.99
C THR A 145 11.38 -17.51 4.89
N LEU A 146 11.45 -17.04 3.64
CA LEU A 146 11.92 -17.88 2.53
C LEU A 146 13.37 -18.33 2.77
N PHE A 147 14.23 -17.44 3.25
CA PHE A 147 15.61 -17.78 3.56
C PHE A 147 15.70 -18.81 4.70
N GLU A 148 14.89 -18.66 5.76
CA GLU A 148 14.82 -19.63 6.86
C GLU A 148 14.38 -21.02 6.37
N ILE A 149 13.33 -21.09 5.54
CA ILE A 149 12.83 -22.33 4.96
C ILE A 149 13.90 -23.00 4.07
N LEU A 150 14.57 -22.22 3.21
CA LEU A 150 15.61 -22.73 2.30
C LEU A 150 16.89 -23.14 3.05
N GLY A 151 17.26 -22.41 4.09
CA GLY A 151 18.37 -22.73 4.97
C GLY A 151 18.14 -24.08 5.66
N ALA A 152 16.95 -24.29 6.23
CA ALA A 152 16.57 -25.55 6.87
C ALA A 152 16.54 -26.76 5.90
N GLY A 153 16.31 -26.52 4.60
CA GLY A 153 16.11 -27.59 3.62
C GLY A 153 17.34 -28.05 2.84
N HIS A 154 18.28 -27.16 2.49
CA HIS A 154 19.22 -27.47 1.38
C HIS A 154 20.67 -26.96 1.50
N LEU A 155 21.00 -26.11 2.48
CA LEU A 155 22.30 -25.42 2.51
C LEU A 155 23.25 -25.83 3.65
N GLY A 156 22.96 -26.93 4.36
CA GLY A 156 23.76 -27.35 5.52
C GLY A 156 23.67 -26.38 6.70
N VAL A 157 22.65 -25.50 6.71
CA VAL A 157 22.34 -24.61 7.81
C VAL A 157 21.73 -25.44 8.95
N PRO A 158 22.07 -25.18 10.23
CA PRO A 158 21.63 -26.05 11.33
C PRO A 158 20.11 -26.23 11.36
N ALA A 159 19.65 -27.48 11.51
CA ALA A 159 18.23 -27.84 11.63
C ALA A 159 17.48 -27.07 12.74
N ALA A 160 18.21 -26.47 13.70
CA ALA A 160 17.70 -25.53 14.69
C ALA A 160 16.98 -24.31 14.07
N TRP A 161 17.30 -23.91 12.84
CA TRP A 161 16.66 -22.77 12.17
C TRP A 161 15.23 -23.08 11.72
N GLY A 162 14.93 -24.35 11.40
CA GLY A 162 13.57 -24.79 11.05
C GLY A 162 12.58 -24.72 12.22
N ALA A 163 13.06 -24.79 13.46
CA ALA A 163 12.24 -24.58 14.67
C ALA A 163 11.94 -23.08 14.93
N HIS A 164 12.68 -22.17 14.29
CA HIS A 164 12.50 -20.71 14.37
C HIS A 164 11.78 -20.10 13.15
N ALA A 165 11.53 -20.89 12.08
CA ALA A 165 10.68 -20.49 10.93
C ALA A 165 9.22 -20.15 11.32
N TRP A 166 8.87 -20.37 12.58
CA TRP A 166 7.56 -20.15 13.18
C TRP A 166 7.57 -18.94 14.13
N PRO A 167 7.73 -17.71 13.60
CA PRO A 167 6.70 -16.70 13.84
C PRO A 167 6.51 -15.69 12.68
N ALA A 168 6.75 -16.07 11.42
CA ALA A 168 6.61 -15.16 10.27
C ALA A 168 5.22 -14.51 10.12
N SER A 169 4.15 -15.23 10.49
CA SER A 169 2.79 -14.70 10.57
C SER A 169 2.50 -13.92 11.86
N GLN A 170 3.28 -14.15 12.91
CA GLN A 170 3.05 -13.64 14.27
C GLN A 170 3.65 -12.23 14.46
N THR A 171 4.78 -11.94 13.81
CA THR A 171 5.34 -10.58 13.72
C THR A 171 4.52 -9.68 12.80
N LEU A 172 3.81 -10.25 11.83
CA LEU A 172 3.09 -9.51 10.81
C LEU A 172 1.98 -8.65 11.43
N LEU A 173 1.10 -9.19 12.28
CA LEU A 173 0.01 -8.41 12.87
C LEU A 173 0.50 -7.29 13.78
N GLY A 174 1.46 -7.56 14.68
CA GLY A 174 1.97 -6.51 15.56
C GLY A 174 2.80 -5.46 14.80
N MET A 175 3.65 -5.87 13.86
CA MET A 175 4.38 -4.91 13.00
C MET A 175 3.40 -4.09 12.14
N MET A 176 2.30 -4.69 11.65
CA MET A 176 1.23 -3.98 10.95
C MET A 176 0.57 -2.91 11.83
N LEU A 177 0.28 -3.23 13.10
CA LEU A 177 -0.28 -2.27 14.06
C LEU A 177 0.72 -1.16 14.40
N ALA A 178 2.00 -1.47 14.56
CA ALA A 178 3.06 -0.48 14.79
C ALA A 178 3.23 0.49 13.62
N MET A 179 2.82 0.11 12.40
CA MET A 179 2.86 0.98 11.21
C MET A 179 1.66 1.93 11.10
N VAL A 180 0.57 1.72 11.86
CA VAL A 180 -0.64 2.55 11.80
C VAL A 180 -0.37 4.03 12.10
N PRO A 181 0.42 4.40 13.14
CA PRO A 181 0.76 5.80 13.39
C PRO A 181 1.44 6.48 12.20
N PHE A 182 2.34 5.80 11.48
CA PHE A 182 3.05 6.36 10.33
C PHE A 182 2.16 6.55 9.11
N ALA A 183 1.20 5.65 8.91
CA ALA A 183 0.15 5.81 7.91
C ALA A 183 -0.78 7.00 8.24
N LEU A 184 -1.01 7.30 9.51
CA LEU A 184 -1.87 8.42 9.94
C LEU A 184 -1.13 9.76 9.99
N LEU A 185 0.13 9.80 10.44
CA LEU A 185 0.90 11.03 10.67
C LEU A 185 1.17 11.82 9.39
N GLY A 186 1.49 11.16 8.28
CA GLY A 186 1.56 11.89 7.00
C GLY A 186 0.19 12.40 6.54
N GLY A 187 -0.91 11.81 7.03
CA GLY A 187 -2.28 12.19 6.67
C GLY A 187 -2.69 13.47 7.37
N ILE A 188 -2.21 13.66 8.59
CA ILE A 188 -2.29 14.93 9.31
C ILE A 188 -1.56 16.02 8.55
N GLY A 189 -0.34 15.75 8.06
CA GLY A 189 0.42 16.68 7.22
C GLY A 189 -0.27 17.02 5.90
N ASP A 190 -0.75 16.01 5.17
CA ASP A 190 -1.50 16.19 3.92
C ASP A 190 -2.85 16.91 4.17
N PHE A 191 -3.53 16.62 5.28
CA PHE A 191 -4.76 17.28 5.70
C PHE A 191 -4.54 18.75 6.01
N PHE A 192 -3.54 19.10 6.83
CA PHE A 192 -3.20 20.50 7.10
C PHE A 192 -2.73 21.21 5.83
N THR A 193 -1.95 20.53 4.99
CA THR A 193 -1.54 21.10 3.70
C THR A 193 -2.76 21.32 2.80
N ALA A 194 -3.74 20.43 2.77
CA ALA A 194 -5.00 20.60 2.04
C ALA A 194 -5.91 21.68 2.66
N LEU A 195 -5.88 21.84 3.98
CA LEU A 195 -6.65 22.86 4.71
C LEU A 195 -6.13 24.28 4.43
N PHE A 196 -4.81 24.40 4.20
CA PHE A 196 -4.12 25.67 4.01
C PHE A 196 -3.60 25.89 2.59
N THR A 197 -3.77 24.93 1.68
CA THR A 197 -3.59 25.15 0.24
C THR A 197 -4.90 25.71 -0.29
N PRO A 198 -4.98 27.01 -0.64
CA PRO A 198 -6.16 27.53 -1.30
C PRO A 198 -6.38 26.70 -2.57
N SER A 199 -7.59 26.18 -2.75
CA SER A 199 -8.00 25.55 -4.00
C SER A 199 -7.70 26.54 -5.11
N GLN A 200 -6.63 26.28 -5.87
CA GLN A 200 -6.33 27.05 -7.06
C GLN A 200 -7.62 27.03 -7.89
N PRO A 201 -8.25 28.19 -8.15
CA PRO A 201 -9.42 28.21 -9.01
C PRO A 201 -8.98 27.56 -10.31
N ALA A 202 -9.68 26.51 -10.73
CA ALA A 202 -9.38 25.75 -11.93
C ALA A 202 -9.03 26.77 -13.01
N THR A 203 -7.76 26.82 -13.42
CA THR A 203 -7.35 27.70 -14.50
C THR A 203 -8.21 27.21 -15.66
N PRO A 204 -9.19 28.00 -16.14
CA PRO A 204 -9.98 27.55 -17.27
C PRO A 204 -8.97 27.18 -18.35
N PRO A 205 -9.17 26.05 -19.07
CA PRO A 205 -8.22 25.61 -20.07
C PRO A 205 -7.88 26.83 -20.88
N VAL A 206 -6.58 27.18 -20.94
CA VAL A 206 -6.10 28.27 -21.78
C VAL A 206 -6.73 27.96 -23.12
N ARG A 207 -7.77 28.72 -23.48
CA ARG A 207 -8.27 28.72 -24.85
C ARG A 207 -7.06 29.24 -25.57
N GLU A 208 -6.29 28.32 -26.12
CA GLU A 208 -5.31 28.59 -27.15
C GLU A 208 -6.04 29.55 -28.08
N SER A 209 -5.70 30.84 -27.96
CA SER A 209 -6.41 31.89 -28.67
C SER A 209 -6.27 31.47 -30.11
N LEU A 210 -7.39 31.07 -30.73
CA LEU A 210 -7.40 30.64 -32.11
C LEU A 210 -6.50 31.61 -32.87
N PRO A 211 -5.49 31.13 -33.61
CA PRO A 211 -4.63 32.01 -34.37
C PRO A 211 -5.54 32.97 -35.14
N ALA A 212 -5.26 34.27 -35.03
CA ALA A 212 -6.10 35.31 -35.61
C ALA A 212 -6.45 34.92 -37.05
N PRO A 213 -7.73 34.94 -37.45
CA PRO A 213 -8.13 34.52 -38.78
C PRO A 213 -7.30 35.31 -39.80
N ALA A 214 -6.69 34.60 -40.75
CA ALA A 214 -5.92 35.21 -41.82
C ALA A 214 -6.74 36.33 -42.46
N PRO A 215 -6.11 37.46 -42.85
CA PRO A 215 -6.83 38.57 -43.46
C PRO A 215 -7.68 38.07 -44.63
N VAL A 216 -9.00 38.26 -44.50
CA VAL A 216 -9.97 37.88 -45.53
C VAL A 216 -9.63 38.68 -46.78
N PRO A 217 -9.43 38.05 -47.95
CA PRO A 217 -9.21 38.77 -49.19
C PRO A 217 -10.40 39.71 -49.45
N GLU A 218 -10.14 41.02 -49.45
CA GLU A 218 -11.14 42.00 -49.85
C GLU A 218 -11.50 41.76 -51.32
N ARG A 219 -12.78 41.45 -51.55
CA ARG A 219 -13.44 41.15 -52.83
C ARG A 219 -13.30 39.71 -53.32
N ILE A 220 -14.27 38.90 -52.91
CA ILE A 220 -14.77 37.82 -53.78
C ILE A 220 -15.55 38.50 -54.91
N PRO A 221 -15.18 38.32 -56.20
CA PRO A 221 -15.99 38.79 -57.32
C PRO A 221 -17.41 38.23 -57.17
N SER A 222 -18.43 39.07 -57.31
CA SER A 222 -19.84 38.69 -57.17
C SER A 222 -20.17 37.52 -58.09
N MET A 223 -20.24 36.31 -57.53
CA MET A 223 -20.81 35.16 -58.24
C MET A 223 -22.29 35.44 -58.52
N PRO A 224 -22.80 35.12 -59.71
CA PRO A 224 -24.24 35.12 -59.98
C PRO A 224 -24.94 34.19 -58.99
N ILE A 225 -25.98 34.70 -58.33
CA ILE A 225 -26.80 33.93 -57.38
C ILE A 225 -27.47 32.79 -58.16
N PRO A 226 -27.26 31.51 -57.80
CA PRO A 226 -28.02 30.42 -58.41
C PRO A 226 -29.50 30.53 -58.00
N PRO A 227 -30.45 30.20 -58.89
CA PRO A 227 -31.88 30.31 -58.60
C PRO A 227 -32.24 29.47 -57.37
N GLN A 228 -32.97 30.06 -56.43
CA GLN A 228 -33.41 29.37 -55.22
C GLN A 228 -34.31 28.18 -55.62
N ARG A 229 -33.85 26.96 -55.36
CA ARG A 229 -34.74 25.78 -55.37
C ARG A 229 -35.78 25.98 -54.27
N GLN A 230 -37.05 26.08 -54.65
CA GLN A 230 -38.16 25.96 -53.70
C GLN A 230 -38.04 24.62 -52.98
N LEU A 231 -37.75 24.68 -51.68
CA LEU A 231 -37.83 23.53 -50.81
C LEU A 231 -39.32 23.12 -50.70
N PRO A 232 -39.66 21.83 -50.87
CA PRO A 232 -41.04 21.38 -50.66
C PRO A 232 -41.46 21.65 -49.22
N GLY A 233 -42.71 22.09 -49.04
CA GLY A 233 -43.28 22.46 -47.74
C GLY A 233 -43.30 21.29 -46.75
N PRO A 234 -43.40 21.59 -45.43
CA PRO A 234 -43.37 20.57 -44.38
C PRO A 234 -44.56 19.60 -44.51
N PRO A 235 -44.36 18.30 -44.24
CA PRO A 235 -45.42 17.30 -44.33
C PRO A 235 -46.53 17.56 -43.30
N GLU A 236 -47.77 17.33 -43.72
CA GLU A 236 -49.00 17.44 -42.93
C GLU A 236 -48.90 16.62 -41.62
N ARG A 237 -49.23 17.26 -40.48
CA ARG A 237 -49.33 16.56 -39.20
C ARG A 237 -50.49 15.57 -39.24
N ILE A 238 -50.17 14.28 -39.32
CA ILE A 238 -51.10 13.19 -39.04
C ILE A 238 -51.54 13.34 -37.58
N LYS A 239 -52.83 13.64 -37.37
CA LYS A 239 -53.47 13.65 -36.04
C LYS A 239 -53.52 12.22 -35.53
N LEU A 240 -52.65 11.87 -34.59
CA LEU A 240 -52.76 10.62 -33.85
C LEU A 240 -53.93 10.75 -32.87
N GLY A 241 -55.05 10.11 -33.23
CA GLY A 241 -56.25 10.00 -32.41
C GLY A 241 -55.99 9.23 -31.12
N GLU A 242 -56.82 9.54 -30.13
CA GLU A 242 -56.80 9.03 -28.75
C GLU A 242 -56.61 7.51 -28.64
N ALA A 243 -55.68 7.09 -27.79
CA ALA A 243 -55.55 5.68 -27.38
C ALA A 243 -56.50 5.38 -26.21
N PRO A 244 -57.34 4.34 -26.29
CA PRO A 244 -58.33 4.04 -25.26
C PRO A 244 -57.70 3.36 -24.04
N GLN A 245 -58.15 3.79 -22.85
CA GLN A 245 -57.85 3.16 -21.57
C GLN A 245 -58.24 1.66 -21.57
N ARG A 246 -57.31 0.77 -21.23
CA ARG A 246 -57.60 -0.62 -20.84
C ARG A 246 -57.04 -0.93 -19.46
N GLN A 247 -57.99 -0.98 -18.52
CA GLN A 247 -58.17 -1.87 -17.37
C GLN A 247 -56.96 -2.58 -16.74
N LYS A 248 -56.84 -2.33 -15.42
CA LYS A 248 -56.13 -3.16 -14.44
C LYS A 248 -56.56 -4.63 -14.54
N ALA A 249 -55.58 -5.52 -14.70
CA ALA A 249 -55.71 -6.94 -14.41
C ALA A 249 -54.53 -7.36 -13.52
N ILE A 250 -54.88 -8.15 -12.51
CA ILE A 250 -54.09 -8.70 -11.40
C ILE A 250 -53.42 -10.02 -11.89
N GLU A 251 -52.50 -10.57 -11.08
CA GLU A 251 -51.88 -11.93 -11.14
C GLU A 251 -50.51 -11.99 -11.84
N GLY A 252 -49.43 -12.58 -11.30
CA GLY A 252 -49.12 -13.33 -10.07
C GLY A 252 -47.57 -13.53 -10.00
N PRO A 253 -46.99 -14.14 -8.95
CA PRO A 253 -45.55 -14.23 -8.78
C PRO A 253 -44.86 -15.21 -9.75
N PRO A 254 -43.57 -15.00 -10.10
CA PRO A 254 -42.87 -15.78 -11.12
C PRO A 254 -42.65 -17.25 -10.71
N PRO A 255 -42.54 -18.18 -11.68
CA PRO A 255 -42.52 -19.62 -11.43
C PRO A 255 -41.26 -20.08 -10.68
N ARG A 256 -41.43 -20.99 -9.72
CA ARG A 256 -40.33 -21.68 -9.01
C ARG A 256 -39.65 -22.68 -9.94
N VAL A 257 -38.32 -22.58 -10.03
CA VAL A 257 -37.46 -23.57 -10.70
C VAL A 257 -37.38 -24.83 -9.84
N SER A 258 -37.87 -25.95 -10.36
CA SER A 258 -37.79 -27.27 -9.72
C SER A 258 -36.39 -27.86 -9.92
N LEU A 259 -35.62 -28.06 -8.84
CA LEU A 259 -34.38 -28.82 -8.89
C LEU A 259 -34.68 -30.34 -8.96
N PRO A 260 -33.93 -31.13 -9.76
CA PRO A 260 -34.11 -32.57 -9.84
C PRO A 260 -33.72 -33.26 -8.52
N LYS A 261 -34.56 -34.20 -8.06
CA LYS A 261 -34.35 -35.03 -6.86
C LYS A 261 -33.14 -35.95 -7.05
N GLN A 262 -32.24 -35.98 -6.07
CA GLN A 262 -31.23 -37.04 -5.94
C GLN A 262 -31.91 -38.37 -5.58
N PRO A 263 -31.47 -39.52 -6.15
CA PRO A 263 -31.96 -40.83 -5.76
C PRO A 263 -31.41 -41.27 -4.39
N PRO A 264 -32.12 -42.16 -3.66
CA PRO A 264 -31.72 -42.58 -2.31
C PRO A 264 -30.47 -43.47 -2.36
N GLU A 265 -29.51 -43.19 -1.47
CA GLU A 265 -28.45 -44.14 -1.11
C GLU A 265 -29.08 -45.34 -0.40
N ALA A 266 -28.69 -46.54 -0.83
CA ALA A 266 -29.00 -47.82 -0.19
C ALA A 266 -27.75 -48.33 0.54
#